data_AF-A0AAP0NVA4-F1
#
_entry.id   AF-A0AAP0NVA4-F1
#
_cell.length_a   1.000
_cell.length_b   1.000
_cell.length_c   1.000
_cell.angle_alpha   90.00
_cell.angle_beta   90.00
_cell.angle_gamma   90.00
#
_symmetry.space_group_name_H-M   'P 1'
#
loop_
_entity.id
_entity.type
_entity.pdbx_description
1 polymer ?
#
loop_
_entity_poly.entity_id
_entity_poly.type
_entity_poly.pdbx_seq_one_letter_code
_entity_poly.pdbx_strand_id
1 'polypeptide(L)'
;MSSSSSSSSSSIQKLCRNLIGSAVQRCRMSESLCRLSVLVKQSVESDRPMVRITISDTGIRSCLDFKQYIAYLFVYFLADGVLTVLTTGLSDEEIYQYCLNLKEHVPSRRSTRLPSRSKHGQKFSGTEITLCTYESINNLVAGFTCFLQKMLILKIPKVAVELVVDPANFSGTRCDNLFIVGEDIFFSSTESNIECLVSGFKDYVLKHGNTLDKQCQSCFSNSCVNDYDLIKTGTACDSESLRNIEEVVEAVIIMTELPESPSPSCLRASSVATRVFYFQNFLLCPISSSLLSSLASIDWKSFGLNVKSSAIDEDGHAVLEWENLPPYSHIYIAIHLHRRIQFGRNLIKRAVKTAMDDLKEKYEGTLLSSHALKIKNYAPDLAHTIAGLILSSNDVHFQAECMSFLQLPPYETFDKKVEDCIREKIITAIQMNDRNPQRSHETAPFLFEGESSVELELEEDEVEEGSDSWDL
;
A
#
# COMPACT_ATOMS: atom_id res chain seq x y z
N MET A 1 -27.84 14.23 0.79
CA MET A 1 -27.15 14.88 -0.35
C MET A 1 -26.17 15.88 0.22
N SER A 2 -24.93 15.44 0.46
CA SER A 2 -23.82 16.26 0.90
C SER A 2 -22.69 16.02 -0.09
N SER A 3 -22.60 16.89 -1.09
CA SER A 3 -21.53 16.93 -2.06
C SER A 3 -20.25 17.37 -1.35
N SER A 4 -19.43 16.40 -0.92
CA SER A 4 -18.03 16.64 -0.60
C SER A 4 -17.32 17.06 -1.89
N SER A 5 -16.99 18.34 -1.98
CA SER A 5 -16.13 18.85 -3.06
C SER A 5 -14.74 18.25 -2.92
N SER A 6 -14.46 17.18 -3.66
CA SER A 6 -13.10 16.65 -3.83
C SER A 6 -12.29 17.68 -4.61
N SER A 7 -11.30 18.29 -3.95
CA SER A 7 -10.42 19.27 -4.58
C SER A 7 -9.44 18.53 -5.48
N SER A 8 -9.55 18.70 -6.79
CA SER A 8 -8.45 18.38 -7.70
C SER A 8 -7.16 19.07 -7.21
N SER A 9 -6.05 18.32 -7.09
CA SER A 9 -4.78 18.86 -6.58
C SER A 9 -4.33 20.03 -7.45
N SER A 10 -4.21 21.21 -6.86
CA SER A 10 -3.72 22.40 -7.54
C SER A 10 -2.27 22.20 -8.04
N SER A 11 -1.88 22.96 -9.05
CA SER A 11 -0.51 22.91 -9.60
C SER A 11 0.56 23.26 -8.56
N ILE A 12 0.25 24.13 -7.59
CA ILE A 12 1.19 24.49 -6.51
C ILE A 12 1.31 23.36 -5.48
N GLN A 13 0.24 22.60 -5.20
CA GLN A 13 0.34 21.40 -4.39
C GLN A 13 1.23 20.35 -5.08
N LYS A 14 1.11 20.16 -6.40
CA LYS A 14 2.00 19.26 -7.16
C LYS A 14 3.47 19.69 -7.08
N LEU A 15 3.74 20.99 -7.20
CA LEU A 15 5.09 21.55 -6.99
C LEU A 15 5.60 21.22 -5.58
N CYS A 16 4.82 21.53 -4.56
CA CYS A 16 5.23 21.29 -3.17
C CYS A 16 5.45 19.80 -2.90
N ARG A 17 4.62 18.89 -3.44
CA ARG A 17 4.83 17.44 -3.35
C ARG A 17 6.20 17.01 -3.92
N ASN A 18 6.59 17.57 -5.06
CA ASN A 18 7.92 17.31 -5.63
C ASN A 18 9.05 17.83 -4.74
N LEU A 19 8.91 19.04 -4.18
CA LEU A 19 9.90 19.64 -3.29
C LEU A 19 10.05 18.88 -1.97
N ILE A 20 8.94 18.45 -1.37
CA ILE A 20 8.91 17.56 -0.20
C ILE A 20 9.59 16.24 -0.56
N GLY A 21 9.28 15.67 -1.72
CA GLY A 21 9.94 14.45 -2.21
C GLY A 21 11.46 14.59 -2.30
N SER A 22 11.96 15.71 -2.83
CA SER A 22 13.39 15.99 -2.88
C SER A 22 14.01 16.13 -1.49
N ALA A 23 13.31 16.76 -0.54
CA ALA A 23 13.73 16.84 0.86
C ALA A 23 13.82 15.46 1.52
N VAL A 24 12.84 14.57 1.25
CA VAL A 24 12.89 13.17 1.70
C VAL A 24 14.12 12.45 1.18
N GLN A 25 14.48 12.61 -0.11
CA GLN A 25 15.69 11.99 -0.65
C GLN A 25 16.95 12.48 0.04
N ARG A 26 17.08 13.80 0.24
CA ARG A 26 18.23 14.38 0.95
C ARG A 26 18.33 13.89 2.39
N CYS A 27 17.21 13.76 3.08
CA CYS A 27 17.17 13.19 4.42
C CYS A 27 17.63 11.73 4.44
N ARG A 28 17.10 10.90 3.53
CA ARG A 28 17.48 9.48 3.44
C ARG A 28 18.97 9.27 3.18
N MET A 29 19.57 10.12 2.35
CA MET A 29 21.00 10.07 2.03
C MET A 29 21.91 10.60 3.15
N SER A 30 21.35 11.20 4.21
CA SER A 30 22.13 11.82 5.29
C SER A 30 22.73 10.81 6.27
N GLU A 31 22.20 9.58 6.31
CA GLU A 31 22.53 8.50 7.27
C GLU A 31 22.33 8.85 8.77
N SER A 32 22.18 10.13 9.11
CA SER A 32 21.83 10.70 10.40
C SER A 32 20.32 10.91 10.56
N LEU A 33 19.88 11.19 11.79
CA LEU A 33 18.53 11.70 12.03
C LEU A 33 18.32 12.98 11.22
N CYS A 34 17.24 12.99 10.44
CA CYS A 34 16.85 14.11 9.61
C CYS A 34 15.45 14.58 9.99
N ARG A 35 15.29 15.90 10.04
CA ARG A 35 13.98 16.54 10.19
C ARG A 35 13.60 17.17 8.85
N LEU A 36 12.39 16.88 8.38
CA LEU A 36 11.71 17.57 7.29
C LEU A 36 10.58 18.40 7.88
N SER A 37 10.55 19.69 7.55
CA SER A 37 9.53 20.63 8.00
C SER A 37 8.82 21.26 6.81
N VAL A 38 7.49 21.32 6.88
CA VAL A 38 6.67 22.11 5.98
C VAL A 38 5.98 23.19 6.82
N LEU A 39 6.38 24.45 6.63
CA LEU A 39 5.79 25.61 7.28
C LEU A 39 4.87 26.33 6.30
N VAL A 40 3.62 26.57 6.72
CA VAL A 40 2.62 27.33 5.96
C VAL A 40 2.23 28.55 6.78
N LYS A 41 2.57 29.74 6.29
CA LYS A 41 2.33 31.01 6.98
C LYS A 41 1.51 31.95 6.11
N GLN A 42 0.43 32.50 6.66
CA GLN A 42 -0.37 33.52 5.97
C GLN A 42 0.18 34.92 6.26
N SER A 43 0.24 35.78 5.25
CA SER A 43 0.47 37.22 5.40
C SER A 43 -0.82 37.98 5.08
N VAL A 44 -1.17 38.95 5.92
CA VAL A 44 -2.39 39.79 5.81
C VAL A 44 -2.05 41.21 5.35
N GLU A 45 -0.80 41.48 5.00
CA GLU A 45 -0.35 42.83 4.63
C GLU A 45 -0.88 43.32 3.25
N SER A 46 -1.70 42.52 2.56
CA SER A 46 -2.20 42.84 1.20
C SER A 46 -3.69 42.49 0.98
N ASP A 47 -4.34 43.22 0.08
CA ASP A 47 -5.76 43.03 -0.34
C ASP A 47 -6.10 41.60 -0.80
N ARG A 48 -5.09 40.83 -1.23
CA ARG A 48 -5.18 39.38 -1.42
C ARG A 48 -4.23 38.72 -0.41
N PRO A 49 -4.72 37.88 0.51
CA PRO A 49 -3.86 37.25 1.50
C PRO A 49 -2.90 36.29 0.78
N MET A 50 -1.61 36.49 0.99
CA MET A 50 -0.55 35.67 0.42
C MET A 50 -0.15 34.60 1.42
N VAL A 51 0.02 33.37 0.96
CA VAL A 51 0.52 32.27 1.77
C VAL A 51 1.97 31.99 1.39
N ARG A 52 2.86 32.06 2.38
CA ARG A 52 4.25 31.63 2.29
C ARG A 52 4.35 30.17 2.68
N ILE A 53 5.00 29.37 1.84
CA ILE A 53 5.27 27.96 2.08
C ILE A 53 6.79 27.81 2.15
N THR A 54 7.27 27.25 3.24
CA THR A 54 8.68 26.95 3.47
C THR A 54 8.84 25.46 3.70
N ILE A 55 9.65 24.78 2.87
CA ILE A 55 9.99 23.36 2.99
C ILE A 55 11.46 23.31 3.36
N SER A 56 11.78 22.79 4.55
CA SER A 56 13.15 22.66 5.01
C SER A 56 13.49 21.24 5.42
N ASP A 57 14.76 20.88 5.26
CA ASP A 57 15.31 19.62 5.73
C ASP A 57 16.69 19.81 6.35
N THR A 58 17.06 18.92 7.27
CA THR A 58 18.41 18.83 7.85
C THR A 58 19.28 17.76 7.17
N GLY A 59 18.95 17.38 5.93
CA GLY A 59 19.61 16.30 5.22
C GLY A 59 20.94 16.74 4.59
N ILE A 60 21.40 15.97 3.60
CA ILE A 60 22.57 16.36 2.83
C ILE A 60 22.32 17.65 2.05
N ARG A 61 23.39 18.37 1.72
CA ARG A 61 23.31 19.58 0.88
C ARG A 61 22.66 19.25 -0.47
N SER A 62 21.78 20.12 -0.95
CA SER A 62 21.31 20.03 -2.33
C SER A 62 22.46 20.36 -3.30
N CYS A 63 22.80 19.42 -4.18
CA CYS A 63 23.50 19.78 -5.41
C CYS A 63 22.52 20.66 -6.21
N LEU A 64 22.92 21.86 -6.59
CA LEU A 64 22.06 22.89 -7.17
C LEU A 64 21.61 22.61 -8.61
N ASP A 65 21.47 21.34 -8.99
CA ASP A 65 20.92 20.94 -10.29
C ASP A 65 19.38 20.95 -10.28
N PHE A 66 18.81 21.98 -9.67
CA PHE A 66 17.37 22.30 -9.69
C PHE A 66 16.84 22.55 -11.12
N LYS A 67 17.72 22.58 -12.13
CA LYS A 67 17.39 22.73 -13.55
C LYS A 67 16.43 21.64 -14.03
N GLN A 68 16.57 20.39 -13.56
CA GLN A 68 15.63 19.31 -13.91
C GLN A 68 14.25 19.47 -13.25
N TYR A 69 14.21 19.94 -12.00
CA TYR A 69 12.95 20.12 -11.25
C TYR A 69 12.11 21.28 -11.76
N ILE A 70 12.76 22.33 -12.29
CA ILE A 70 12.10 23.55 -12.75
C ILE A 70 11.73 23.52 -14.24
N ALA A 71 12.29 22.59 -15.01
CA ALA A 71 12.03 22.48 -16.44
C ALA A 71 10.55 22.20 -16.79
N TYR A 72 9.76 21.66 -15.85
CA TYR A 72 8.37 21.25 -16.08
C TYR A 72 7.32 22.02 -15.26
N LEU A 73 7.72 23.01 -14.46
CA LEU A 73 6.77 23.76 -13.63
C LEU A 73 6.19 24.92 -14.43
N PHE A 74 4.90 24.82 -14.71
CA PHE A 74 4.12 25.93 -15.25
C PHE A 74 4.25 27.15 -14.33
N VAL A 75 4.81 28.21 -14.90
CA VAL A 75 5.30 29.46 -14.29
C VAL A 75 4.21 30.30 -13.59
N TYR A 76 2.93 29.97 -13.76
CA TYR A 76 1.81 30.88 -13.48
C TYR A 76 1.22 30.82 -12.06
N PHE A 77 1.72 29.94 -11.19
CA PHE A 77 1.04 29.63 -9.91
C PHE A 77 1.69 30.23 -8.65
N LEU A 78 2.90 30.81 -8.79
CA LEU A 78 3.56 31.53 -7.70
C LEU A 78 3.14 33.01 -7.70
N ALA A 79 2.88 33.54 -6.51
CA ALA A 79 2.40 34.91 -6.33
C ALA A 79 3.39 35.95 -6.89
N ASP A 80 4.68 35.75 -6.62
CA ASP A 80 5.79 36.59 -7.08
C ASP A 80 6.54 35.99 -8.27
N GLY A 81 6.39 34.68 -8.54
CA GLY A 81 7.15 33.96 -9.56
C GLY A 81 8.54 33.52 -9.10
N VAL A 82 8.83 33.61 -7.80
CA VAL A 82 10.18 33.44 -7.25
C VAL A 82 10.22 32.25 -6.29
N LEU A 83 11.25 31.43 -6.44
CA LEU A 83 11.60 30.37 -5.49
C LEU A 83 12.94 30.72 -4.85
N THR A 84 12.96 30.84 -3.52
CA THR A 84 14.21 31.10 -2.77
C THR A 84 14.73 29.79 -2.22
N VAL A 85 16.03 29.54 -2.39
CA VAL A 85 16.71 28.34 -1.89
C VAL A 85 17.88 28.75 -1.01
N LEU A 86 17.90 28.25 0.21
CA LEU A 86 19.04 28.29 1.12
C LEU A 86 19.57 26.86 1.23
N THR A 87 20.87 26.65 1.05
CA THR A 87 21.43 25.29 1.18
C THR A 87 22.85 25.33 1.71
N THR A 88 23.19 24.30 2.49
CA THR A 88 24.52 24.13 3.03
C THR A 88 24.81 22.68 3.42
N GLY A 89 26.06 22.26 3.30
CA GLY A 89 26.57 20.95 3.71
C GLY A 89 27.38 21.01 4.99
N LEU A 90 27.63 19.87 5.62
CA LEU A 90 28.33 19.80 6.92
C LEU A 90 29.72 20.44 6.89
N SER A 91 30.41 20.34 5.74
CA SER A 91 31.76 20.87 5.54
C SER A 91 31.80 22.31 5.03
N ASP A 92 30.65 22.90 4.69
CA ASP A 92 30.61 24.28 4.19
C ASP A 92 30.74 25.26 5.36
N GLU A 93 31.52 26.32 5.16
CA GLU A 93 31.64 27.43 6.13
C GLU A 93 30.51 28.46 5.98
N GLU A 94 29.76 28.39 4.88
CA GLU A 94 28.74 29.34 4.51
C GLU A 94 27.39 28.68 4.19
N ILE A 95 26.33 29.46 4.33
CA ILE A 95 24.99 29.18 3.85
C ILE A 95 24.83 29.87 2.51
N TYR A 96 24.61 29.08 1.46
CA TYR A 96 24.44 29.61 0.11
C TYR A 96 22.98 29.96 -0.13
N GLN A 97 22.75 31.13 -0.72
CA GLN A 97 21.42 31.64 -1.04
C GLN A 97 21.26 31.80 -2.55
N TYR A 98 20.16 31.27 -3.09
CA TYR A 98 19.79 31.34 -4.49
C TYR A 98 18.37 31.85 -4.65
N CYS A 99 18.15 32.66 -5.66
CA CYS A 99 16.85 33.16 -6.07
C CYS A 99 16.58 32.65 -7.49
N LEU A 100 15.51 31.89 -7.65
CA LEU A 100 15.10 31.30 -8.92
C LEU A 100 13.84 32.01 -9.42
N ASN A 101 13.99 32.84 -10.45
CA ASN A 101 12.89 33.57 -11.05
C ASN A 101 12.21 32.73 -12.13
N LEU A 102 11.11 32.05 -11.79
CA LEU A 102 10.41 31.16 -12.71
C LEU A 102 9.78 31.88 -13.90
N LYS A 103 9.55 33.20 -13.81
CA LYS A 103 9.06 34.03 -14.94
C LYS A 103 10.12 34.24 -16.02
N GLU A 104 11.39 33.97 -15.72
CA GLU A 104 12.47 34.10 -16.69
C GLU A 104 12.48 32.92 -17.68
N HIS A 105 12.27 33.25 -18.95
CA HIS A 105 12.21 32.29 -20.05
C HIS A 105 13.60 31.73 -20.40
N VAL A 106 14.68 32.48 -20.13
CA VAL A 106 16.05 32.06 -20.40
C VAL A 106 16.62 31.29 -19.20
N PRO A 107 16.86 29.96 -19.29
CA PRO A 107 17.28 29.15 -18.14
C PRO A 107 18.58 29.61 -17.48
N SER A 108 19.51 30.19 -18.23
CA SER A 108 20.78 30.73 -17.70
C SER A 108 20.61 32.01 -16.88
N ARG A 109 19.50 32.74 -17.07
CA ARG A 109 19.15 33.95 -16.31
C ARG A 109 18.17 33.69 -15.18
N ARG A 110 17.60 32.48 -15.13
CA ARG A 110 16.61 32.05 -14.14
C ARG A 110 17.16 31.98 -12.73
N SER A 111 18.46 31.71 -12.57
CA SER A 111 19.11 31.54 -11.26
C SER A 111 20.06 32.68 -10.96
N THR A 112 19.82 33.35 -9.84
CA THR A 112 20.72 34.37 -9.29
C THR A 112 21.26 33.89 -7.95
N ARG A 113 22.58 33.83 -7.81
CA ARG A 113 23.23 33.61 -6.51
C ARG A 113 23.27 34.92 -5.74
N LEU A 114 22.72 34.91 -4.53
CA LEU A 114 22.75 36.04 -3.60
C LEU A 114 23.95 35.92 -2.66
N PRO A 115 24.33 37.00 -1.93
CA PRO A 115 25.39 36.95 -0.94
C PRO A 115 25.18 35.80 0.06
N SER A 116 26.20 34.98 0.26
CA SER A 116 26.18 33.91 1.25
C SER A 116 26.25 34.47 2.67
N ARG A 117 25.82 33.65 3.64
CA ARG A 117 25.89 33.97 5.07
C ARG A 117 26.91 33.07 5.75
N SER A 118 27.74 33.61 6.65
CA SER A 118 28.66 32.77 7.43
C SER A 118 27.90 31.86 8.39
N LYS A 119 28.38 30.63 8.59
CA LYS A 119 27.90 29.74 9.66
C LYS A 119 28.50 30.05 11.03
N HIS A 120 29.47 30.95 11.11
CA HIS A 120 30.16 31.27 12.36
C HIS A 120 30.71 30.02 13.10
N GLY A 121 31.21 29.04 12.35
CA GLY A 121 31.80 27.81 12.90
C GLY A 121 30.79 26.71 13.31
N GLN A 122 29.49 26.92 13.10
CA GLN A 122 28.47 25.90 13.39
C GLN A 122 28.51 24.76 12.36
N LYS A 123 28.32 23.52 12.85
CA LYS A 123 28.29 22.30 12.02
C LYS A 123 26.86 21.82 11.82
N PHE A 124 26.28 22.19 10.70
CA PHE A 124 24.97 21.69 10.26
C PHE A 124 24.88 21.66 8.74
N SER A 125 23.97 20.85 8.23
CA SER A 125 23.57 20.78 6.84
C SER A 125 22.07 20.90 6.70
N GLY A 126 21.64 21.23 5.49
CA GLY A 126 20.24 21.27 5.17
C GLY A 126 19.95 22.09 3.94
N THR A 127 18.68 22.06 3.56
CA THR A 127 18.14 22.87 2.48
C THR A 127 16.81 23.45 2.92
N GLU A 128 16.59 24.73 2.69
CA GLU A 128 15.33 25.41 2.89
C GLU A 128 14.88 26.03 1.56
N ILE A 129 13.63 25.77 1.19
CA ILE A 129 13.00 26.26 -0.02
C ILE A 129 11.77 27.05 0.36
N THR A 130 11.70 28.31 -0.06
CA THR A 130 10.58 29.20 0.23
C THR A 130 9.92 29.70 -1.05
N LEU A 131 8.59 29.67 -1.08
CA LEU A 131 7.74 30.18 -2.15
C LEU A 131 6.48 30.86 -1.62
N CYS A 132 5.85 31.67 -2.47
CA CYS A 132 4.62 32.39 -2.14
C CYS A 132 3.50 32.04 -3.13
N THR A 133 2.27 31.90 -2.63
CA THR A 133 1.07 31.62 -3.45
C THR A 133 -0.15 32.37 -2.93
N TYR A 134 -1.19 32.47 -3.75
CA TYR A 134 -2.51 33.01 -3.38
C TYR A 134 -3.55 31.92 -3.10
N GLU A 135 -3.14 30.64 -3.06
CA GLU A 135 -4.05 29.55 -2.70
C GLU A 135 -4.51 29.64 -1.24
N SER A 136 -5.74 29.18 -1.00
CA SER A 136 -6.31 29.08 0.35
C SER A 136 -5.40 28.26 1.28
N ILE A 137 -5.06 28.83 2.45
CA ILE A 137 -4.29 28.15 3.48
C ILE A 137 -4.95 26.83 3.90
N ASN A 138 -6.27 26.78 4.01
CA ASN A 138 -7.00 25.57 4.39
C ASN A 138 -6.85 24.47 3.34
N ASN A 139 -6.89 24.82 2.05
CA ASN A 139 -6.72 23.84 0.97
C ASN A 139 -5.28 23.30 0.93
N LEU A 140 -4.29 24.18 1.13
CA LEU A 140 -2.89 23.79 1.20
C LEU A 140 -2.62 22.86 2.40
N VAL A 141 -3.10 23.23 3.59
CA VAL A 141 -2.94 22.45 4.81
C VAL A 141 -3.61 21.08 4.68
N ALA A 142 -4.84 21.01 4.16
CA ALA A 142 -5.51 19.74 3.90
C ALA A 142 -4.74 18.88 2.88
N GLY A 143 -4.28 19.49 1.78
CA GLY A 143 -3.50 18.81 0.75
C GLY A 143 -2.15 18.28 1.26
N PHE A 144 -1.44 19.07 2.07
CA PHE A 144 -0.17 18.66 2.69
C PHE A 144 -0.38 17.59 3.75
N THR A 145 -1.39 17.74 4.61
CA THR A 145 -1.73 16.73 5.62
C THR A 145 -2.00 15.40 4.95
N CYS A 146 -2.89 15.34 3.96
CA CYS A 146 -3.21 14.12 3.22
C CYS A 146 -1.96 13.52 2.52
N PHE A 147 -1.13 14.35 1.89
CA PHE A 147 0.09 13.87 1.24
C PHE A 147 1.12 13.31 2.23
N LEU A 148 1.42 14.03 3.32
CA LEU A 148 2.38 13.61 4.33
C LEU A 148 1.88 12.34 5.04
N GLN A 149 0.60 12.26 5.37
CA GLN A 149 -0.07 11.07 5.91
C GLN A 149 0.11 9.84 5.01
N LYS A 150 0.01 9.96 3.68
CA LYS A 150 0.28 8.86 2.74
C LYS A 150 1.77 8.53 2.65
N MET A 151 2.66 9.51 2.73
CA MET A 151 4.11 9.28 2.74
C MET A 151 4.59 8.50 3.97
N LEU A 152 3.90 8.64 5.10
CA LEU A 152 4.23 7.95 6.34
C LEU A 152 3.99 6.44 6.31
N ILE A 153 3.24 5.94 5.32
CA ILE A 153 3.12 4.50 5.04
C ILE A 153 4.50 3.86 4.86
N LEU A 154 5.48 4.60 4.33
CA LEU A 154 6.84 4.10 4.11
C LEU A 154 7.66 3.98 5.40
N LYS A 155 7.22 4.59 6.52
CA LYS A 155 7.97 4.70 7.80
C LYS A 155 9.48 4.86 7.60
N ILE A 156 9.85 5.89 6.82
CA ILE A 156 11.22 6.08 6.36
C ILE A 156 12.16 6.18 7.57
N PRO A 157 13.14 5.27 7.72
CA PRO A 157 14.02 5.26 8.89
C PRO A 157 14.76 6.59 9.04
N LYS A 158 14.88 7.06 10.28
CA LYS A 158 15.62 8.27 10.67
C LYS A 158 15.09 9.59 10.07
N VAL A 159 13.88 9.62 9.50
CA VAL A 159 13.26 10.84 8.98
C VAL A 159 12.04 11.22 9.81
N ALA A 160 12.11 12.36 10.50
CA ALA A 160 10.98 12.97 11.19
C ALA A 160 10.32 14.00 10.27
N VAL A 161 8.99 14.03 10.23
CA VAL A 161 8.21 14.93 9.38
C VAL A 161 7.29 15.79 10.24
N GLU A 162 7.28 17.09 10.01
CA GLU A 162 6.35 18.01 10.64
C GLU A 162 5.67 18.95 9.64
N LEU A 163 4.42 19.28 9.92
CA LEU A 163 3.66 20.34 9.25
C LEU A 163 3.31 21.39 10.30
N VAL A 164 3.78 22.63 10.08
CA VAL A 164 3.57 23.77 10.96
C VAL A 164 2.70 24.79 10.25
N VAL A 165 1.60 25.20 10.88
CA VAL A 165 0.68 26.20 10.33
C VAL A 165 0.68 27.44 11.21
N ASP A 166 0.93 28.60 10.60
CA ASP A 166 0.92 29.92 11.24
C ASP A 166 -0.15 30.81 10.57
N PRO A 167 -1.42 30.73 11.04
CA PRO A 167 -2.51 31.56 10.56
C PRO A 167 -2.44 32.95 11.21
N ALA A 168 -2.53 33.99 10.41
CA ALA A 168 -2.21 35.35 10.81
C ALA A 168 -3.16 36.02 11.84
N ASN A 169 -4.21 35.35 12.28
CA ASN A 169 -5.27 35.91 13.13
C ASN A 169 -5.25 35.45 14.61
N PHE A 170 -4.16 34.84 15.10
CA PHE A 170 -4.07 34.47 16.53
C PHE A 170 -3.20 35.46 17.30
N SER A 171 -3.85 36.46 17.90
CA SER A 171 -3.25 37.30 18.93
C SER A 171 -3.14 36.50 20.24
N GLY A 172 -1.95 35.95 20.49
CA GLY A 172 -1.58 35.40 21.79
C GLY A 172 -1.60 33.87 21.86
N THR A 173 -0.41 33.30 22.02
CA THR A 173 -0.11 31.92 22.43
C THR A 173 -0.64 30.76 21.57
N ARG A 174 0.33 30.07 20.95
CA ARG A 174 0.33 28.69 20.44
C ARG A 174 -0.02 28.50 18.95
N CYS A 175 0.93 27.92 18.21
CA CYS A 175 0.69 27.30 16.91
C CYS A 175 -0.34 26.17 17.09
N ASP A 176 -1.60 26.42 16.79
CA ASP A 176 -2.69 25.49 17.15
C ASP A 176 -2.73 24.21 16.31
N ASN A 177 -1.97 24.09 15.22
CA ASN A 177 -1.89 22.87 14.42
C ASN A 177 -0.44 22.44 14.16
N LEU A 178 0.29 22.11 15.23
CA LEU A 178 1.55 21.39 15.11
C LEU A 178 1.23 19.92 14.84
N PHE A 179 1.15 19.54 13.57
CA PHE A 179 1.06 18.14 13.19
C PHE A 179 2.48 17.57 13.19
N ILE A 180 2.95 17.17 14.39
CA ILE A 180 4.13 16.32 14.52
C ILE A 180 3.68 14.92 14.18
N VAL A 181 4.16 14.36 13.08
CA VAL A 181 3.96 12.93 12.86
C VAL A 181 5.24 12.20 13.21
N GLY A 182 5.24 11.72 14.44
CA GLY A 182 6.33 10.94 15.01
C GLY A 182 5.99 10.41 16.39
N GLU A 183 4.70 10.16 16.69
CA GLU A 183 4.29 9.68 18.02
C GLU A 183 5.00 8.38 18.40
N ASP A 184 5.47 7.61 17.42
CA ASP A 184 6.50 6.60 17.65
C ASP A 184 7.57 6.67 16.56
N ILE A 185 8.61 7.49 16.77
CA ILE A 185 9.87 7.29 16.04
C ILE A 185 10.46 5.98 16.58
N PHE A 186 10.02 4.84 16.04
CA PHE A 186 10.65 3.55 16.31
C PHE A 186 12.07 3.62 15.75
N PHE A 187 13.04 3.82 16.66
CA PHE A 187 14.47 3.86 16.35
C PHE A 187 15.07 2.44 16.25
N SER A 188 14.34 1.46 15.74
CA SER A 188 14.92 0.16 15.39
C SER A 188 15.68 0.33 14.08
N SER A 189 16.97 0.68 14.17
CA SER A 189 17.87 0.81 13.01
C SER A 189 18.14 -0.51 12.26
N THR A 190 17.37 -1.56 12.54
CA THR A 190 17.49 -2.93 12.03
C THR A 190 16.35 -3.34 11.10
N GLU A 191 15.24 -2.58 11.05
CA GLU A 191 14.13 -2.93 10.16
C GLU A 191 14.51 -2.72 8.69
N SER A 192 14.18 -3.72 7.88
CA SER A 192 14.26 -3.65 6.42
C SER A 192 13.17 -2.73 5.85
N ASN A 193 13.35 -2.25 4.60
CA ASN A 193 12.37 -1.36 3.96
C ASN A 193 10.98 -1.99 3.87
N ILE A 194 10.91 -3.29 3.55
CA ILE A 194 9.65 -4.02 3.48
C ILE A 194 8.97 -4.13 4.85
N GLU A 195 9.71 -4.31 5.94
CA GLU A 195 9.15 -4.33 7.31
C GLU A 195 8.59 -2.96 7.70
N CYS A 196 9.33 -1.88 7.39
CA CYS A 196 8.84 -0.52 7.58
C CYS A 196 7.55 -0.26 6.79
N LEU A 197 7.50 -0.70 5.52
CA LEU A 197 6.33 -0.58 4.66
C LEU A 197 5.14 -1.38 5.22
N VAL A 198 5.35 -2.63 5.65
CA VAL A 198 4.30 -3.44 6.28
C VAL A 198 3.76 -2.76 7.53
N SER A 199 4.65 -2.29 8.40
CA SER A 199 4.30 -1.62 9.66
C SER A 199 3.53 -0.31 9.44
N GLY A 200 3.98 0.52 8.50
CA GLY A 200 3.29 1.77 8.14
C GLY A 200 1.97 1.54 7.42
N PHE A 201 1.89 0.52 6.57
CA PHE A 201 0.66 0.21 5.84
C PHE A 201 -0.40 -0.41 6.74
N LYS A 202 -0.01 -1.23 7.73
CA LYS A 202 -0.91 -1.70 8.79
C LYS A 202 -1.51 -0.53 9.58
N ASP A 203 -0.68 0.41 10.03
CA ASP A 203 -1.15 1.62 10.74
C ASP A 203 -2.15 2.44 9.90
N TYR A 204 -1.85 2.62 8.61
CA TYR A 204 -2.76 3.28 7.65
C TYR A 204 -4.13 2.59 7.57
N VAL A 205 -4.15 1.26 7.48
CA VAL A 205 -5.40 0.46 7.40
C VAL A 205 -6.20 0.53 8.71
N LEU A 206 -5.53 0.42 9.85
CA LEU A 206 -6.10 0.53 11.20
C LEU A 206 -6.74 1.90 11.46
N LYS A 207 -6.19 2.95 10.86
CA LYS A 207 -6.69 4.35 10.89
C LYS A 207 -7.68 4.67 9.78
N HIS A 208 -8.23 3.65 9.11
CA HIS A 208 -9.24 3.81 8.06
C HIS A 208 -8.75 4.68 6.90
N GLY A 209 -7.51 4.44 6.47
CA GLY A 209 -6.86 5.25 5.45
C GLY A 209 -6.62 6.69 5.88
N ASN A 210 -6.26 6.88 7.15
CA ASN A 210 -6.08 8.17 7.82
C ASN A 210 -7.35 9.03 7.91
N THR A 211 -8.54 8.40 7.85
CA THR A 211 -9.80 9.08 8.20
C THR A 211 -9.89 9.33 9.71
N LEU A 212 -9.18 8.51 10.50
CA LEU A 212 -9.10 8.61 11.96
C LEU A 212 -7.66 8.92 12.38
N ASP A 213 -7.48 9.72 13.43
CA ASP A 213 -6.16 10.02 13.98
C ASP A 213 -5.54 8.81 14.72
N LYS A 214 -6.39 7.93 15.26
CA LYS A 214 -6.02 6.74 16.02
C LYS A 214 -6.66 5.50 15.41
N GLN A 215 -6.10 4.33 15.77
CA GLN A 215 -6.67 3.03 15.40
C GLN A 215 -8.15 2.96 15.79
N CYS A 216 -8.96 2.48 14.85
CA CYS A 216 -10.39 2.31 15.07
C CYS A 216 -10.69 1.20 16.07
N GLN A 217 -11.08 1.57 17.29
CA GLN A 217 -11.41 0.61 18.34
C GLN A 217 -12.70 -0.18 18.05
N SER A 218 -13.60 0.37 17.24
CA SER A 218 -14.85 -0.31 16.86
C SER A 218 -14.64 -1.41 15.82
N CYS A 219 -13.68 -1.20 14.92
CA CYS A 219 -13.37 -2.16 13.86
C CYS A 219 -12.22 -3.11 14.27
N PHE A 220 -11.40 -2.72 15.27
CA PHE A 220 -10.27 -3.50 15.81
C PHE A 220 -10.23 -3.36 17.35
N SER A 221 -11.08 -4.11 18.05
CA SER A 221 -11.19 -4.06 19.51
C SER A 221 -10.19 -5.00 20.18
N ASN A 222 -9.50 -4.54 21.24
CA ASN A 222 -8.55 -5.33 22.04
C ASN A 222 -9.07 -6.70 22.59
N SER A 223 -10.39 -6.96 22.58
CA SER A 223 -10.99 -8.24 23.00
C SER A 223 -11.07 -9.29 21.89
N CYS A 224 -10.82 -8.91 20.64
CA CYS A 224 -10.58 -9.85 19.55
C CYS A 224 -9.15 -10.37 19.74
N VAL A 225 -9.02 -11.63 20.14
CA VAL A 225 -7.72 -12.27 20.36
C VAL A 225 -6.87 -12.07 19.10
N ASN A 226 -5.83 -11.24 19.23
CA ASN A 226 -4.95 -10.72 18.19
C ASN A 226 -5.66 -9.95 17.06
N ASP A 227 -5.73 -8.62 17.17
CA ASP A 227 -6.09 -7.69 16.07
C ASP A 227 -5.40 -8.00 14.72
N TYR A 228 -4.29 -8.75 14.74
CA TYR A 228 -3.57 -9.26 13.57
C TYR A 228 -4.29 -10.37 12.80
N ASP A 229 -5.15 -11.18 13.42
CA ASP A 229 -5.81 -12.30 12.74
C ASP A 229 -6.86 -11.82 11.72
N LEU A 230 -7.45 -10.64 11.97
CA LEU A 230 -8.34 -9.95 11.02
C LEU A 230 -7.58 -9.24 9.90
N ILE A 231 -6.25 -9.04 10.05
CA ILE A 231 -5.40 -8.30 9.12
C ILE A 231 -4.41 -9.26 8.47
N LYS A 232 -4.87 -9.85 7.38
CA LYS A 232 -4.09 -10.80 6.61
C LYS A 232 -3.09 -10.05 5.76
N THR A 233 -1.80 -10.29 5.97
CA THR A 233 -0.71 -9.59 5.27
C THR A 233 0.05 -10.55 4.36
N GLY A 234 0.16 -10.18 3.09
CA GLY A 234 0.98 -10.85 2.08
C GLY A 234 2.15 -9.96 1.69
N THR A 235 3.37 -10.51 1.62
CA THR A 235 4.58 -9.73 1.30
C THR A 235 5.44 -10.42 0.25
N ALA A 236 6.00 -9.66 -0.67
CA ALA A 236 6.97 -10.18 -1.64
C ALA A 236 8.06 -9.15 -1.95
N CYS A 237 9.25 -9.66 -2.24
CA CYS A 237 10.39 -8.91 -2.74
C CYS A 237 10.94 -9.64 -3.97
N ASP A 238 10.89 -8.99 -5.12
CA ASP A 238 11.39 -9.55 -6.40
C ASP A 238 12.59 -8.71 -6.88
N SER A 239 13.73 -9.39 -7.07
CA SER A 239 14.99 -8.79 -7.51
C SER A 239 15.54 -9.52 -8.74
N GLU A 240 15.65 -8.85 -9.87
CA GLU A 240 16.33 -9.40 -11.05
C GLU A 240 17.81 -9.02 -11.06
N SER A 241 18.70 -10.01 -10.91
CA SER A 241 20.16 -9.82 -10.94
C SER A 241 20.73 -9.98 -12.37
N LEU A 242 20.29 -9.15 -13.32
CA LEU A 242 20.92 -9.12 -14.66
C LEU A 242 21.93 -7.97 -14.75
N ARG A 243 23.16 -8.26 -14.27
CA ARG A 243 24.39 -7.46 -14.37
C ARG A 243 24.34 -6.08 -13.66
N ASN A 244 24.72 -6.10 -12.38
CA ASN A 244 25.15 -4.95 -11.56
C ASN A 244 24.14 -3.82 -11.25
N ILE A 245 22.84 -3.96 -11.54
CA ILE A 245 21.81 -3.02 -11.07
C ILE A 245 20.62 -3.82 -10.54
N GLU A 246 20.58 -4.06 -9.23
CA GLU A 246 19.41 -4.67 -8.56
C GLU A 246 18.25 -3.66 -8.59
N GLU A 247 17.26 -3.89 -9.44
CA GLU A 247 15.91 -3.35 -9.29
C GLU A 247 15.15 -4.25 -8.32
N VAL A 248 14.61 -3.67 -7.25
CA VAL A 248 13.89 -4.41 -6.21
C VAL A 248 12.45 -3.88 -6.14
N VAL A 249 11.49 -4.77 -6.33
CA VAL A 249 10.06 -4.47 -6.14
C VAL A 249 9.58 -5.16 -4.87
N GLU A 250 9.10 -4.36 -3.94
CA GLU A 250 8.40 -4.82 -2.74
C GLU A 250 6.90 -4.62 -2.94
N ALA A 251 6.11 -5.64 -2.64
CA ALA A 251 4.65 -5.57 -2.64
C ALA A 251 4.11 -6.02 -1.28
N VAL A 252 3.19 -5.23 -0.74
CA VAL A 252 2.48 -5.53 0.51
C VAL A 252 0.99 -5.47 0.23
N ILE A 253 0.30 -6.56 0.54
CA ILE A 253 -1.15 -6.68 0.41
C ILE A 253 -1.71 -6.90 1.80
N ILE A 254 -2.70 -6.09 2.15
CA ILE A 254 -3.45 -6.25 3.39
C ILE A 254 -4.90 -6.52 3.04
N MET A 255 -5.40 -7.66 3.48
CA MET A 255 -6.81 -7.99 3.44
C MET A 255 -7.38 -7.90 4.85
N THR A 256 -8.49 -7.19 5.00
CA THR A 256 -9.21 -7.11 6.27
C THR A 256 -10.60 -7.68 6.11
N GLU A 257 -11.00 -8.54 7.03
CA GLU A 257 -12.35 -9.09 7.12
C GLU A 257 -12.96 -8.62 8.44
N LEU A 258 -14.02 -7.82 8.36
CA LEU A 258 -14.73 -7.33 9.54
C LEU A 258 -15.97 -8.18 9.82
N PRO A 259 -16.34 -8.40 11.08
CA PRO A 259 -17.58 -9.10 11.43
C PRO A 259 -18.80 -8.35 10.87
N GLU A 260 -19.85 -9.12 10.53
CA GLU A 260 -21.03 -8.70 9.73
C GLU A 260 -21.83 -7.50 10.26
N SER A 261 -21.52 -7.01 11.46
CA SER A 261 -22.12 -5.80 12.03
C SER A 261 -21.03 -4.80 12.47
N PRO A 262 -20.33 -4.10 11.54
CA PRO A 262 -19.53 -2.96 11.95
C PRO A 262 -20.45 -1.95 12.62
N SER A 263 -20.02 -1.40 13.77
CA SER A 263 -20.81 -0.38 14.47
C SER A 263 -21.24 0.73 13.49
N PRO A 264 -22.46 1.31 13.62
CA PRO A 264 -22.92 2.38 12.74
C PRO A 264 -22.03 3.64 12.79
N SER A 265 -21.13 3.74 13.78
CA SER A 265 -20.08 4.76 13.90
C SER A 265 -18.84 4.52 13.02
N CYS A 266 -18.62 3.29 12.53
CA CYS A 266 -17.47 2.92 11.71
C CYS A 266 -17.86 3.04 10.23
N LEU A 267 -17.71 4.23 9.62
CA LEU A 267 -17.98 4.48 8.19
C LEU A 267 -16.94 3.84 7.26
N ARG A 268 -16.48 2.61 7.54
CA ARG A 268 -15.88 1.77 6.50
C ARG A 268 -17.01 1.44 5.55
N ALA A 269 -17.27 2.34 4.59
CA ALA A 269 -18.13 2.03 3.47
C ALA A 269 -17.60 0.72 2.90
N SER A 270 -18.46 -0.30 2.79
CA SER A 270 -18.15 -1.51 2.04
C SER A 270 -17.75 -1.05 0.64
N SER A 271 -16.46 -0.98 0.39
CA SER A 271 -15.94 -0.50 -0.87
C SER A 271 -15.50 -1.75 -1.58
N VAL A 272 -16.21 -2.08 -2.64
CA VAL A 272 -15.78 -3.10 -3.61
C VAL A 272 -14.54 -2.64 -4.39
N ALA A 273 -13.92 -1.51 -4.03
CA ALA A 273 -12.79 -0.94 -4.72
C ALA A 273 -11.52 -0.95 -3.86
N THR A 274 -10.43 -1.44 -4.42
CA THR A 274 -9.09 -1.42 -3.84
C THR A 274 -8.29 -0.28 -4.43
N ARG A 275 -7.77 0.60 -3.57
CA ARG A 275 -6.77 1.60 -3.94
C ARG A 275 -5.38 1.02 -3.83
N VAL A 276 -4.57 1.25 -4.87
CA VAL A 276 -3.17 0.83 -4.95
C VAL A 276 -2.25 2.04 -4.77
N PHE A 277 -1.41 1.98 -3.73
CA PHE A 277 -0.36 2.96 -3.52
C PHE A 277 0.92 2.52 -4.23
N TYR A 278 1.51 3.42 -5.00
CA TYR A 278 2.76 3.17 -5.69
C TYR A 278 3.83 4.16 -5.23
N PHE A 279 4.88 3.61 -4.65
CA PHE A 279 6.05 4.33 -4.20
C PHE A 279 7.23 3.99 -5.10
N GLN A 280 7.92 5.03 -5.54
CA GLN A 280 9.16 4.87 -6.29
C GLN A 280 10.27 5.61 -5.57
N ASN A 281 11.32 4.89 -5.18
CA ASN A 281 12.43 5.45 -4.42
C ASN A 281 11.93 6.28 -3.23
N PHE A 282 10.98 5.77 -2.44
CA PHE A 282 10.43 6.47 -1.27
C PHE A 282 9.65 7.76 -1.61
N LEU A 283 9.14 7.88 -2.83
CA LEU A 283 8.25 8.95 -3.27
C LEU A 283 6.91 8.38 -3.67
N LEU A 284 5.82 8.93 -3.14
CA LEU A 284 4.48 8.62 -3.63
C LEU A 284 4.34 9.11 -5.07
N CYS A 285 4.08 8.18 -5.99
CA CYS A 285 4.08 8.42 -7.43
C CYS A 285 2.71 8.08 -8.04
N PRO A 286 2.24 8.87 -9.02
CA PRO A 286 1.04 8.50 -9.76
C PRO A 286 1.31 7.23 -10.57
N ILE A 287 0.26 6.41 -10.73
CA ILE A 287 0.31 5.20 -11.53
C ILE A 287 0.11 5.55 -13.01
N SER A 288 0.96 5.01 -13.89
CA SER A 288 0.80 5.13 -15.34
C SER A 288 -0.27 4.18 -15.87
N SER A 289 -0.85 4.49 -17.03
CA SER A 289 -1.80 3.59 -17.72
C SER A 289 -1.21 2.20 -18.00
N SER A 290 0.09 2.12 -18.30
CA SER A 290 0.82 0.86 -18.52
C SER A 290 0.95 0.01 -17.25
N LEU A 291 1.07 0.65 -16.08
CA LEU A 291 1.13 -0.04 -14.80
C LEU A 291 -0.28 -0.48 -14.37
N LEU A 292 -1.29 0.38 -14.58
CA LEU A 292 -2.69 -0.01 -14.36
C LEU A 292 -3.07 -1.25 -15.19
N SER A 293 -2.74 -1.27 -16.48
CA SER A 293 -3.04 -2.43 -17.33
C SER A 293 -2.28 -3.68 -16.87
N SER A 294 -1.06 -3.52 -16.35
CA SER A 294 -0.30 -4.63 -15.77
C SER A 294 -1.00 -5.19 -14.54
N LEU A 295 -1.46 -4.35 -13.62
CA LEU A 295 -2.22 -4.75 -12.42
C LEU A 295 -3.55 -5.43 -12.80
N ALA A 296 -4.29 -4.87 -13.76
CA ALA A 296 -5.56 -5.43 -14.21
C ALA A 296 -5.40 -6.81 -14.88
N SER A 297 -4.24 -7.07 -15.50
CA SER A 297 -3.94 -8.33 -16.19
C SER A 297 -3.34 -9.44 -15.32
N ILE A 298 -3.21 -9.23 -14.00
CA ILE A 298 -2.87 -10.31 -13.07
C ILE A 298 -4.03 -11.32 -13.08
N ASP A 299 -3.72 -12.63 -12.98
CA ASP A 299 -4.75 -13.67 -12.89
C ASP A 299 -5.41 -13.68 -11.51
N TRP A 300 -6.25 -12.68 -11.26
CA TRP A 300 -6.99 -12.53 -10.00
C TRP A 300 -7.94 -13.70 -9.74
N LYS A 301 -8.36 -14.43 -10.78
CA LYS A 301 -9.26 -15.59 -10.65
C LYS A 301 -8.61 -16.75 -9.92
N SER A 302 -7.28 -16.88 -9.98
CA SER A 302 -6.53 -17.86 -9.17
C SER A 302 -6.66 -17.63 -7.66
N PHE A 303 -7.06 -16.41 -7.26
CA PHE A 303 -7.32 -16.00 -5.88
C PHE A 303 -8.82 -15.78 -5.59
N GLY A 304 -9.70 -16.15 -6.52
CA GLY A 304 -11.15 -16.00 -6.39
C GLY A 304 -11.66 -14.58 -6.56
N LEU A 305 -10.87 -13.68 -7.16
CA LEU A 305 -11.22 -12.27 -7.35
C LEU A 305 -11.44 -11.98 -8.84
N ASN A 306 -12.51 -11.25 -9.15
CA ASN A 306 -12.83 -10.78 -10.50
C ASN A 306 -12.79 -9.25 -10.54
N VAL A 307 -11.96 -8.70 -11.41
CA VAL A 307 -11.89 -7.25 -11.63
C VAL A 307 -13.05 -6.84 -12.55
N LYS A 308 -13.96 -6.02 -12.02
CA LYS A 308 -15.06 -5.39 -12.75
C LYS A 308 -14.58 -4.23 -13.61
N SER A 309 -13.78 -3.36 -13.01
CA SER A 309 -13.25 -2.17 -13.65
C SER A 309 -11.91 -1.77 -13.02
N SER A 310 -11.10 -1.05 -13.80
CA SER A 310 -9.83 -0.50 -13.32
C SER A 310 -9.68 0.92 -13.84
N ALA A 311 -9.39 1.87 -12.95
CA ALA A 311 -9.26 3.28 -13.31
C ALA A 311 -8.13 3.95 -12.52
N ILE A 312 -7.71 5.13 -12.99
CA ILE A 312 -6.84 6.04 -12.23
C ILE A 312 -7.74 7.13 -11.64
N ASP A 313 -7.66 7.33 -10.32
CA ASP A 313 -8.44 8.38 -9.65
C ASP A 313 -7.84 9.78 -9.85
N GLU A 314 -8.55 10.82 -9.37
CA GLU A 314 -8.12 12.23 -9.50
C GLU A 314 -6.77 12.52 -8.84
N ASP A 315 -6.38 11.70 -7.87
CA ASP A 315 -5.11 11.79 -7.14
C ASP A 315 -3.97 11.03 -7.83
N GLY A 316 -4.26 10.29 -8.91
CA GLY A 316 -3.29 9.50 -9.66
C GLY A 316 -3.07 8.08 -9.12
N HIS A 317 -3.91 7.59 -8.20
CA HIS A 317 -3.83 6.23 -7.68
C HIS A 317 -4.62 5.28 -8.56
N ALA A 318 -4.19 4.03 -8.66
CA ALA A 318 -4.98 2.99 -9.32
C ALA A 318 -6.09 2.51 -8.39
N VAL A 319 -7.27 2.32 -8.96
CA VAL A 319 -8.45 1.78 -8.30
C VAL A 319 -8.88 0.55 -9.06
N LEU A 320 -8.91 -0.60 -8.38
CA LEU A 320 -9.45 -1.86 -8.89
C LEU A 320 -10.82 -2.10 -8.26
N GLU A 321 -11.88 -2.12 -9.05
CA GLU A 321 -13.22 -2.46 -8.58
C GLU A 321 -13.47 -3.96 -8.79
N TRP A 322 -13.95 -4.65 -7.75
CA TRP A 322 -14.18 -6.08 -7.73
C TRP A 322 -15.66 -6.40 -7.97
N GLU A 323 -15.94 -7.50 -8.68
CA GLU A 323 -17.30 -8.00 -8.88
C GLU A 323 -17.80 -8.80 -7.67
N ASN A 324 -16.89 -9.50 -7.00
CA ASN A 324 -17.21 -10.59 -6.08
C ASN A 324 -16.43 -10.50 -4.76
N LEU A 325 -16.03 -9.30 -4.34
CA LEU A 325 -15.44 -9.10 -3.02
C LEU A 325 -16.54 -9.28 -1.94
N PRO A 326 -16.31 -10.11 -0.90
CA PRO A 326 -17.31 -10.32 0.14
C PRO A 326 -17.70 -9.03 0.87
N PRO A 327 -18.94 -8.91 1.38
CA PRO A 327 -19.33 -7.80 2.24
C PRO A 327 -18.36 -7.68 3.43
N TYR A 328 -18.04 -6.44 3.81
CA TYR A 328 -17.15 -6.11 4.94
C TYR A 328 -15.69 -6.59 4.79
N SER A 329 -15.30 -7.09 3.62
CA SER A 329 -13.90 -7.32 3.26
C SER A 329 -13.33 -6.10 2.54
N HIS A 330 -12.06 -5.80 2.80
CA HIS A 330 -11.31 -4.76 2.07
C HIS A 330 -9.92 -5.29 1.74
N ILE A 331 -9.47 -5.00 0.52
CA ILE A 331 -8.10 -5.29 0.08
C ILE A 331 -7.38 -3.96 -0.13
N TYR A 332 -6.18 -3.85 0.42
CA TYR A 332 -5.27 -2.72 0.29
C TYR A 332 -3.97 -3.20 -0.32
N ILE A 333 -3.42 -2.45 -1.27
CA ILE A 333 -2.17 -2.81 -1.96
C ILE A 333 -1.21 -1.63 -1.90
N ALA A 334 0.01 -1.88 -1.46
CA ALA A 334 1.13 -0.94 -1.54
C ALA A 334 2.29 -1.60 -2.30
N ILE A 335 2.87 -0.87 -3.24
CA ILE A 335 3.98 -1.32 -4.07
C ILE A 335 5.10 -0.31 -3.93
N HIS A 336 6.31 -0.78 -3.65
CA HIS A 336 7.50 0.05 -3.53
C HIS A 336 8.61 -0.44 -4.46
N LEU A 337 8.92 0.36 -5.47
CA LEU A 337 10.02 0.13 -6.39
C LEU A 337 11.28 0.88 -5.95
N HIS A 338 12.38 0.15 -5.83
CA HIS A 338 13.73 0.66 -5.63
C HIS A 338 14.50 0.70 -6.94
N ARG A 339 15.12 1.87 -7.23
CA ARG A 339 15.93 2.22 -8.41
C ARG A 339 15.13 2.34 -9.72
N ARG A 340 15.77 2.95 -10.72
CA ARG A 340 15.16 3.27 -12.02
C ARG A 340 16.23 3.44 -13.08
N ILE A 341 16.27 2.58 -14.11
CA ILE A 341 16.60 3.05 -15.47
C ILE A 341 15.62 2.48 -16.50
N GLN A 342 15.14 1.23 -16.40
CA GLN A 342 14.14 0.69 -17.34
C GLN A 342 13.25 -0.37 -16.67
N PHE A 343 11.94 -0.17 -16.79
CA PHE A 343 10.91 -0.90 -16.06
C PHE A 343 10.63 -2.30 -16.64
N GLY A 344 10.89 -3.35 -15.88
CA GLY A 344 10.32 -4.67 -16.13
C GLY A 344 8.87 -4.75 -15.62
N ARG A 345 7.86 -4.61 -16.49
CA ARG A 345 6.42 -4.76 -16.12
C ARG A 345 6.12 -6.08 -15.39
N ASN A 346 6.94 -7.08 -15.68
CA ASN A 346 6.82 -8.42 -15.11
C ASN A 346 7.19 -8.44 -13.62
N LEU A 347 8.13 -7.61 -13.16
CA LEU A 347 8.55 -7.56 -11.75
C LEU A 347 7.41 -7.17 -10.83
N ILE A 348 6.64 -6.13 -11.18
CA ILE A 348 5.49 -5.72 -10.36
C ILE A 348 4.40 -6.80 -10.34
N LYS A 349 4.08 -7.38 -11.50
CA LYS A 349 3.10 -8.48 -11.56
C LYS A 349 3.53 -9.65 -10.70
N ARG A 350 4.81 -10.05 -10.79
CA ARG A 350 5.37 -11.15 -9.99
C ARG A 350 5.34 -10.82 -8.51
N ALA A 351 5.83 -9.65 -8.09
CA ALA A 351 5.78 -9.24 -6.68
C ALA A 351 4.35 -9.22 -6.12
N VAL A 352 3.38 -8.63 -6.84
CA VAL A 352 1.97 -8.62 -6.40
C VAL A 352 1.40 -10.03 -6.36
N LYS A 353 1.67 -10.86 -7.38
CA LYS A 353 1.22 -12.27 -7.40
C LYS A 353 1.82 -13.05 -6.24
N THR A 354 3.13 -12.92 -6.00
CA THR A 354 3.82 -13.60 -4.89
C THR A 354 3.28 -13.15 -3.53
N ALA A 355 2.95 -11.87 -3.36
CA ALA A 355 2.30 -11.39 -2.13
C ALA A 355 0.89 -11.97 -1.96
N MET A 356 0.13 -12.16 -3.04
CA MET A 356 -1.17 -12.87 -3.00
C MET A 356 -1.01 -14.36 -2.74
N ASP A 357 0.01 -15.02 -3.30
CA ASP A 357 0.33 -16.42 -3.04
C ASP A 357 0.69 -16.62 -1.56
N ASP A 358 1.54 -15.75 -1.00
CA ASP A 358 1.88 -15.72 0.44
C ASP A 358 0.62 -15.54 1.31
N LEU A 359 -0.30 -14.67 0.90
CA LEU A 359 -1.59 -14.47 1.58
C LEU A 359 -2.47 -15.73 1.51
N LYS A 360 -2.54 -16.38 0.34
CA LYS A 360 -3.32 -17.60 0.11
C LYS A 360 -2.78 -18.79 0.92
N GLU A 361 -1.46 -18.90 1.05
CA GLU A 361 -0.78 -19.94 1.83
C GLU A 361 -0.96 -19.75 3.34
N LYS A 362 -0.84 -18.52 3.85
CA LYS A 362 -0.92 -18.23 5.28
C LYS A 362 -2.34 -18.31 5.86
N TYR A 363 -3.36 -18.06 5.04
CA TYR A 363 -4.74 -17.94 5.52
C TYR A 363 -5.68 -18.87 4.77
N GLU A 364 -5.72 -20.12 5.24
CA GLU A 364 -6.50 -21.21 4.67
C GLU A 364 -7.97 -20.83 4.47
N GLY A 365 -8.57 -21.28 3.37
CA GLY A 365 -9.98 -21.08 3.07
C GLY A 365 -10.40 -19.66 2.68
N THR A 366 -9.48 -18.69 2.70
CA THR A 366 -9.78 -17.27 2.44
C THR A 366 -9.77 -16.92 0.95
N LEU A 367 -8.79 -17.41 0.19
CA LEU A 367 -8.55 -17.04 -1.21
C LEU A 367 -8.60 -18.27 -2.11
N LEU A 368 -9.78 -18.88 -2.23
CA LEU A 368 -10.01 -19.99 -3.15
C LEU A 368 -10.12 -19.48 -4.59
N SER A 369 -9.55 -20.21 -5.55
CA SER A 369 -9.73 -19.88 -6.96
C SER A 369 -11.20 -19.86 -7.37
N SER A 370 -11.55 -19.15 -8.44
CA SER A 370 -12.92 -19.13 -8.96
C SER A 370 -13.43 -20.53 -9.33
N HIS A 371 -12.53 -21.45 -9.70
CA HIS A 371 -12.86 -22.85 -9.94
C HIS A 371 -13.16 -23.60 -8.63
N ALA A 372 -12.30 -23.48 -7.63
CA ALA A 372 -12.50 -24.08 -6.32
C ALA A 372 -13.76 -23.54 -5.62
N LEU A 373 -14.04 -22.24 -5.73
CA LEU A 373 -15.30 -21.64 -5.24
C LEU A 373 -16.51 -22.24 -5.93
N LYS A 374 -16.45 -22.44 -7.25
CA LYS A 374 -17.54 -23.06 -8.01
C LYS A 374 -17.79 -24.49 -7.54
N ILE A 375 -16.74 -25.29 -7.33
CA ILE A 375 -16.86 -26.67 -6.82
C ILE A 375 -17.39 -26.66 -5.38
N LYS A 376 -16.85 -25.78 -4.52
CA LYS A 376 -17.26 -25.63 -3.11
C LYS A 376 -18.77 -25.37 -2.98
N ASN A 377 -19.37 -24.63 -3.90
CA ASN A 377 -20.82 -24.36 -3.89
C ASN A 377 -21.69 -25.62 -4.07
N TYR A 378 -21.15 -26.71 -4.63
CA TYR A 378 -21.85 -28.00 -4.74
C TYR A 378 -21.63 -28.92 -3.52
N ALA A 379 -20.70 -28.57 -2.63
CA ALA A 379 -20.37 -29.39 -1.46
C ALA A 379 -21.58 -29.66 -0.54
N PRO A 380 -22.51 -28.70 -0.27
CA PRO A 380 -23.70 -28.97 0.55
C PRO A 380 -24.62 -30.03 -0.07
N ASP A 381 -24.95 -29.92 -1.35
CA ASP A 381 -25.85 -30.86 -2.03
C ASP A 381 -25.25 -32.27 -2.10
N LEU A 382 -23.94 -32.35 -2.35
CA LEU A 382 -23.20 -33.61 -2.37
C LEU A 382 -23.16 -34.24 -0.97
N ALA A 383 -22.87 -33.44 0.07
CA ALA A 383 -22.87 -33.90 1.45
C ALA A 383 -24.24 -34.42 1.89
N HIS A 384 -25.31 -33.71 1.54
CA HIS A 384 -26.68 -34.13 1.81
C HIS A 384 -27.01 -35.48 1.16
N THR A 385 -26.61 -35.65 -0.10
CA THR A 385 -26.83 -36.91 -0.84
C THR A 385 -26.07 -38.07 -0.21
N ILE A 386 -24.78 -37.89 0.13
CA ILE A 386 -23.96 -38.94 0.75
C ILE A 386 -24.47 -39.28 2.14
N ALA A 387 -24.80 -38.28 2.96
CA ALA A 387 -25.39 -38.49 4.28
C ALA A 387 -26.71 -39.25 4.17
N GLY A 388 -27.58 -38.90 3.23
CA GLY A 388 -28.82 -39.59 2.93
C GLY A 388 -28.60 -41.06 2.55
N LEU A 389 -27.59 -41.37 1.73
CA LEU A 389 -27.23 -42.75 1.38
C LEU A 389 -26.78 -43.57 2.61
N ILE A 390 -25.97 -42.97 3.49
CA ILE A 390 -25.52 -43.63 4.72
C ILE A 390 -26.70 -43.90 5.64
N LEU A 391 -27.49 -42.86 5.93
CA LEU A 391 -28.57 -42.89 6.92
C LEU A 391 -29.78 -43.71 6.46
N SER A 392 -30.02 -43.81 5.14
CA SER A 392 -31.11 -44.62 4.58
C SER A 392 -30.77 -46.11 4.42
N SER A 393 -29.51 -46.50 4.63
CA SER A 393 -29.10 -47.90 4.57
C SER A 393 -29.75 -48.73 5.69
N ASN A 394 -30.21 -49.93 5.37
CA ASN A 394 -30.69 -50.89 6.37
C ASN A 394 -29.56 -51.74 6.97
N ASP A 395 -28.33 -51.57 6.46
CA ASP A 395 -27.15 -52.29 6.96
C ASP A 395 -26.49 -51.50 8.10
N VAL A 396 -26.70 -52.00 9.32
CA VAL A 396 -26.17 -51.40 10.56
C VAL A 396 -24.63 -51.46 10.60
N HIS A 397 -24.01 -52.47 9.98
CA HIS A 397 -22.55 -52.56 9.91
C HIS A 397 -21.98 -51.49 8.99
N PHE A 398 -22.60 -51.31 7.82
CA PHE A 398 -22.23 -50.23 6.89
C PHE A 398 -22.36 -48.85 7.55
N GLN A 399 -23.48 -48.58 8.23
CA GLN A 399 -23.67 -47.33 8.95
C GLN A 399 -22.58 -47.11 10.01
N ALA A 400 -22.30 -48.11 10.84
CA ALA A 400 -21.29 -48.02 11.88
C ALA A 400 -19.87 -47.78 11.31
N GLU A 401 -19.54 -48.43 10.19
CA GLU A 401 -18.25 -48.26 9.51
C GLU A 401 -18.11 -46.85 8.92
N CYS A 402 -19.14 -46.34 8.25
CA CYS A 402 -19.15 -44.96 7.77
C CYS A 402 -19.03 -43.93 8.90
N MET A 403 -19.73 -44.13 10.03
CA MET A 403 -19.59 -43.25 11.20
C MET A 403 -18.17 -43.31 11.77
N SER A 404 -17.54 -44.49 11.79
CA SER A 404 -16.15 -44.65 12.22
C SER A 404 -15.19 -43.85 11.33
N PHE A 405 -15.31 -43.94 10.00
CA PHE A 405 -14.47 -43.15 9.08
C PHE A 405 -14.70 -41.63 9.18
N LEU A 406 -15.93 -41.23 9.48
CA LEU A 406 -16.27 -39.83 9.75
C LEU A 406 -15.86 -39.39 11.17
N GLN A 407 -15.34 -40.30 12.00
CA GLN A 407 -14.97 -40.06 13.40
C GLN A 407 -16.15 -39.57 14.24
N LEU A 408 -17.36 -40.02 13.92
CA LEU A 408 -18.59 -39.69 14.62
C LEU A 408 -19.00 -40.81 15.60
N PRO A 409 -19.61 -40.47 16.75
CA PRO A 409 -20.10 -41.48 17.67
C PRO A 409 -21.19 -42.35 17.03
N PRO A 410 -21.12 -43.69 17.12
CA PRO A 410 -22.04 -44.60 16.43
C PRO A 410 -23.50 -44.56 16.92
N TYR A 411 -23.80 -43.85 18.01
CA TYR A 411 -25.13 -43.87 18.66
C TYR A 411 -25.77 -42.47 18.85
N GLU A 412 -25.15 -41.40 18.35
CA GLU A 412 -25.72 -40.04 18.38
C GLU A 412 -25.92 -39.50 16.96
N THR A 413 -26.81 -40.12 16.19
CA THR A 413 -27.20 -39.66 14.85
C THR A 413 -28.13 -38.47 14.95
N PHE A 414 -27.55 -37.27 14.90
CA PHE A 414 -28.26 -36.11 14.39
C PHE A 414 -27.93 -36.05 12.89
N ASP A 415 -28.89 -36.31 12.00
CA ASP A 415 -28.69 -36.34 10.54
C ASP A 415 -27.84 -35.16 10.03
N LYS A 416 -28.05 -34.00 10.64
CA LYS A 416 -27.32 -32.77 10.36
C LYS A 416 -25.81 -32.83 10.70
N LYS A 417 -25.40 -33.55 11.76
CA LYS A 417 -23.97 -33.71 12.12
C LYS A 417 -23.20 -34.54 11.09
N VAL A 418 -23.84 -35.55 10.49
CA VAL A 418 -23.23 -36.41 9.47
C VAL A 418 -23.04 -35.62 8.17
N GLU A 419 -24.10 -34.92 7.74
CA GLU A 419 -24.05 -34.02 6.60
C GLU A 419 -23.00 -32.91 6.79
N ASP A 420 -23.00 -32.24 7.94
CA ASP A 420 -22.02 -31.20 8.26
C ASP A 420 -20.59 -31.76 8.23
N CYS A 421 -20.33 -32.94 8.80
CA CYS A 421 -19.01 -33.56 8.80
C CYS A 421 -18.51 -33.88 7.38
N ILE A 422 -19.37 -34.48 6.54
CA ILE A 422 -19.03 -34.78 5.13
C ILE A 422 -18.78 -33.47 4.37
N ARG A 423 -19.62 -32.46 4.57
CA ARG A 423 -19.45 -31.15 3.95
C ARG A 423 -18.10 -30.53 4.31
N GLU A 424 -17.74 -30.49 5.59
CA GLU A 424 -16.46 -29.92 6.03
C GLU A 424 -15.26 -30.68 5.45
N LYS A 425 -15.32 -32.02 5.39
CA LYS A 425 -14.26 -32.83 4.75
C LYS A 425 -14.11 -32.52 3.25
N ILE A 426 -15.22 -32.41 2.52
CA ILE A 426 -15.20 -32.02 1.08
C ILE A 426 -14.59 -30.62 0.91
N ILE A 427 -15.03 -29.65 1.72
CA ILE A 427 -14.52 -28.27 1.67
C ILE A 427 -13.02 -28.24 1.96
N THR A 428 -12.57 -28.99 2.97
CA THR A 428 -11.15 -29.09 3.34
C THR A 428 -10.32 -29.66 2.19
N ALA A 429 -10.78 -30.75 1.56
CA ALA A 429 -10.09 -31.34 0.41
C ALA A 429 -9.98 -30.37 -0.79
N ILE A 430 -11.05 -29.62 -1.08
CA ILE A 430 -11.03 -28.57 -2.11
C ILE A 430 -10.00 -27.49 -1.76
N GLN A 431 -9.96 -27.05 -0.50
CA GLN A 431 -9.03 -26.03 -0.03
C GLN A 431 -7.57 -26.46 -0.10
N MET A 432 -7.26 -27.73 0.17
CA MET A 432 -5.90 -28.26 0.05
C MET A 432 -5.46 -28.41 -1.40
N ASN A 433 -6.34 -28.91 -2.27
CA ASN A 433 -6.03 -29.10 -3.69
C ASN A 433 -5.94 -27.78 -4.48
N ASP A 434 -6.55 -26.69 -4.00
CA ASP A 434 -6.45 -25.38 -4.65
C ASP A 434 -5.12 -24.63 -4.34
N ARG A 435 -4.26 -25.20 -3.48
CA ARG A 435 -2.94 -24.66 -3.17
C ARG A 435 -1.94 -25.00 -4.28
N ASN A 436 -0.85 -24.23 -4.33
CA ASN A 436 0.23 -24.51 -5.26
C ASN A 436 0.95 -25.82 -4.85
N PRO A 437 0.94 -26.87 -5.69
CA PRO A 437 1.53 -28.17 -5.35
C PRO A 437 3.01 -28.09 -4.99
N GLN A 438 3.75 -27.12 -5.58
CA GLN A 438 5.18 -26.96 -5.33
C GLN A 438 5.52 -26.40 -3.93
N ARG A 439 4.53 -25.91 -3.18
CA ARG A 439 4.74 -25.28 -1.85
C ARG A 439 4.00 -25.99 -0.71
N SER A 440 3.06 -26.89 -0.99
CA SER A 440 2.39 -27.71 0.02
C SER A 440 2.85 -29.17 -0.03
N HIS A 441 3.53 -29.64 1.02
CA HIS A 441 3.91 -31.05 1.17
C HIS A 441 2.76 -31.96 1.65
N GLU A 442 1.57 -31.39 1.91
CA GLU A 442 0.43 -32.13 2.45
C GLU A 442 -0.53 -32.53 1.33
N THR A 443 -0.76 -33.84 1.19
CA THR A 443 -1.79 -34.40 0.31
C THR A 443 -3.18 -34.17 0.88
N ALA A 444 -4.13 -33.78 0.04
CA ALA A 444 -5.52 -33.63 0.47
C ALA A 444 -6.07 -34.95 1.06
N PRO A 445 -6.77 -34.90 2.20
CA PRO A 445 -7.30 -36.10 2.83
C PRO A 445 -8.42 -36.70 1.99
N PHE A 446 -8.46 -38.03 1.94
CA PHE A 446 -9.61 -38.74 1.39
C PHE A 446 -10.85 -38.54 2.27
N LEU A 447 -12.02 -38.59 1.65
CA LEU A 447 -13.30 -38.45 2.37
C LEU A 447 -13.51 -39.60 3.37
N PHE A 448 -13.05 -40.80 3.00
CA PHE A 448 -13.00 -42.01 3.84
C PHE A 448 -11.59 -42.60 3.73
N GLU A 449 -10.95 -42.91 4.86
CA GLU A 449 -9.64 -43.57 4.88
C GLU A 449 -9.84 -45.08 4.67
N GLY A 450 -9.54 -45.59 3.48
CA GLY A 450 -9.53 -47.03 3.21
C GLY A 450 -8.19 -47.67 3.53
N GLU A 451 -8.19 -48.91 4.02
CA GLU A 451 -6.97 -49.72 4.03
C GLU A 451 -6.56 -50.04 2.58
N SER A 452 -5.43 -49.48 2.16
CA SER A 452 -4.71 -49.70 0.90
C SER A 452 -5.29 -49.00 -0.36
N SER A 453 -4.52 -48.06 -0.89
CA SER A 453 -4.56 -47.64 -2.29
C SER A 453 -3.19 -47.86 -2.91
N VAL A 454 -3.12 -48.82 -3.83
CA VAL A 454 -2.02 -48.96 -4.80
C VAL A 454 -1.82 -47.61 -5.48
N GLU A 455 -0.58 -47.09 -5.45
CA GLU A 455 -0.14 -45.95 -6.27
C GLU A 455 -0.50 -46.24 -7.74
N LEU A 456 -1.52 -45.57 -8.25
CA LEU A 456 -1.69 -45.44 -9.70
C LEU A 456 -0.80 -44.26 -10.11
N GLU A 457 0.43 -44.56 -10.51
CA GLU A 457 1.28 -43.65 -11.28
C GLU A 457 0.52 -43.24 -12.53
N LEU A 458 -0.08 -42.05 -12.52
CA LEU A 458 -0.49 -41.38 -13.73
C LEU A 458 0.76 -40.73 -14.31
N GLU A 459 1.34 -41.34 -15.33
CA GLU A 459 2.37 -40.71 -16.16
C GLU A 459 1.75 -39.44 -16.77
N GLU A 460 2.19 -38.27 -16.30
CA GLU A 460 1.94 -36.99 -16.95
C GLU A 460 2.85 -36.90 -18.18
N ASP A 461 2.27 -37.03 -19.38
CA ASP A 461 2.95 -36.74 -20.64
C ASP A 461 3.32 -35.24 -20.66
N GLU A 462 4.58 -34.92 -20.36
CA GLU A 462 5.18 -33.62 -20.62
C GLU A 462 5.26 -33.40 -22.15
N VAL A 463 4.34 -32.59 -22.69
CA VAL A 463 4.52 -32.03 -24.03
C VAL A 463 5.34 -30.75 -23.91
N GLU A 464 6.66 -30.86 -24.12
CA GLU A 464 7.53 -29.72 -24.39
C GLU A 464 7.10 -29.03 -25.70
N GLU A 465 6.55 -27.81 -25.62
CA GLU A 465 6.48 -26.92 -26.78
C GLU A 465 7.88 -26.39 -27.08
N GLY A 466 8.64 -27.17 -27.87
CA GLY A 466 9.86 -26.72 -28.53
C GLY A 466 9.54 -25.60 -29.53
N SER A 467 10.11 -24.41 -29.29
CA SER A 467 10.12 -23.34 -30.28
C SER A 467 11.13 -23.65 -31.38
N ASP A 468 10.66 -24.21 -32.50
CA ASP A 468 11.46 -24.25 -33.72
C ASP A 468 11.17 -23.02 -34.59
N SER A 469 12.21 -22.20 -34.65
CA SER A 469 12.57 -21.24 -35.69
C SER A 469 12.14 -21.66 -37.09
N TRP A 470 11.51 -20.75 -37.82
CA TRP A 470 11.65 -20.69 -39.29
C TRP A 470 11.96 -19.26 -39.72
N ASP A 471 13.21 -19.07 -40.13
CA ASP A 471 13.62 -18.05 -41.09
C ASP A 471 12.88 -18.27 -42.41
N LEU A 472 12.21 -17.22 -42.91
CA LEU A 472 12.21 -16.76 -44.31
C LEU A 472 11.51 -15.41 -44.46
#